data_AF-A0A834GHX8-F1
#
_entry.id   AF-A0A834GHX8-F1
#
_cell.length_a   1.000
_cell.length_b   1.000
_cell.length_c   1.000
_cell.angle_alpha   90.00
_cell.angle_beta   90.00
_cell.angle_gamma   90.00
#
_symmetry.space_group_name_H-M   'P 1'
#
loop_
_entity.id
_entity.type
_entity.pdbx_description
1 polymer ?
#
loop_
_entity_poly.entity_id
_entity_poly.type
_entity_poly.pdbx_seq_one_letter_code
_entity_poly.pdbx_strand_id
1 'polypeptide(L)'
;MQKPAMDVVSGLVHLHELGMVHRDLKPENVLILKEGSLCAKLSDMGISKRLVGSSDGVARAMEDETSVGDHFERDNNIVKSKADLFLVEDIPEAVDLSSRLLDTDAELRPKASEVLNHPLFWDSDIQDYGFSMIKMESAFLKHIGKYRRYKYDSVRDLVRVVRNQLNHYLELPLEIQKILGPANEGFDGYFRCRYPRLLMEVYKVMHRYCREEEGFNKYFKGSEV
;
A
#
# COMPACT_ATOMS: atom_id res chain seq x y z
N MET A 1 7.66 -7.84 6.44
CA MET A 1 8.27 -6.51 6.18
C MET A 1 7.38 -5.32 6.58
N GLN A 2 6.07 -5.47 6.67
CA GLN A 2 5.15 -4.32 6.87
C GLN A 2 5.22 -3.68 8.27
N LYS A 3 5.44 -4.46 9.34
CA LYS A 3 5.28 -3.97 10.73
C LYS A 3 6.15 -2.74 11.07
N PRO A 4 7.47 -2.71 10.78
CA PRO A 4 8.27 -1.50 11.00
C PRO A 4 7.78 -0.28 10.20
N ALA A 5 7.37 -0.47 8.94
CA ALA A 5 6.85 0.62 8.12
C ALA A 5 5.51 1.16 8.67
N MET A 6 4.63 0.27 9.12
CA MET A 6 3.36 0.62 9.74
C MET A 6 3.56 1.39 11.06
N ASP A 7 4.54 0.97 11.88
CA ASP A 7 4.87 1.67 13.12
C ASP A 7 5.42 3.08 12.85
N VAL A 8 6.28 3.24 11.84
CA VAL A 8 6.79 4.55 11.41
C VAL A 8 5.65 5.47 10.97
N VAL A 9 4.75 4.98 10.11
CA VAL A 9 3.59 5.77 9.64
C VAL A 9 2.66 6.11 10.81
N SER A 10 2.40 5.16 11.73
CA SER A 10 1.58 5.40 12.92
C SER A 10 2.19 6.47 13.83
N GLY A 11 3.51 6.46 14.01
CA GLY A 11 4.23 7.50 14.72
C GLY A 11 4.08 8.88 14.06
N LEU A 12 4.13 8.95 12.73
CA LEU A 12 3.92 10.20 11.98
C LEU A 12 2.49 10.72 12.11
N VAL A 13 1.48 9.84 12.06
CA VAL A 13 0.08 10.21 12.31
C VAL A 13 -0.05 10.90 13.66
N HIS A 14 0.49 10.28 14.72
CA HIS A 14 0.45 10.83 16.06
C HIS A 14 1.14 12.19 16.18
N LEU A 15 2.31 12.36 15.56
CA LEU A 15 2.99 13.66 15.53
C LEU A 15 2.14 14.73 14.84
N HIS A 16 1.52 14.40 13.71
CA HIS A 16 0.69 15.33 12.95
C HIS A 16 -0.59 15.71 13.71
N GLU A 17 -1.21 14.80 14.46
CA GLU A 17 -2.35 15.10 15.35
C GLU A 17 -1.98 16.11 16.44
N LEU A 18 -0.75 16.05 16.94
CA LEU A 18 -0.21 17.03 17.89
C LEU A 18 0.23 18.35 17.22
N GLY A 19 0.04 18.47 15.90
CA GLY A 19 0.48 19.61 15.10
C GLY A 19 2.00 19.71 14.98
N MET A 20 2.73 18.60 15.09
CA MET A 20 4.19 18.56 14.99
C MET A 20 4.65 17.92 13.69
N VAL A 21 5.61 18.54 13.02
CA VAL A 21 6.29 17.98 11.84
C VAL A 21 7.71 17.56 12.23
N HIS A 22 8.09 16.32 11.93
CA HIS A 22 9.41 15.74 12.29
C HIS A 22 10.58 16.43 11.56
N ARG A 23 10.42 16.73 10.27
CA ARG A 23 11.39 17.39 9.37
C ARG A 23 12.72 16.66 9.08
N ASP A 24 13.15 15.70 9.91
CA ASP A 24 14.35 14.87 9.66
C ASP A 24 14.03 13.37 9.57
N LEU A 25 13.06 12.99 8.73
CA LEU A 25 12.72 11.57 8.58
C LEU A 25 13.74 10.86 7.69
N LYS A 26 14.54 9.97 8.29
CA LYS A 26 15.56 9.16 7.63
C LYS A 26 15.80 7.86 8.40
N PRO A 27 16.38 6.81 7.78
CA PRO A 27 16.58 5.51 8.45
C PRO A 27 17.33 5.60 9.78
N GLU A 28 18.28 6.53 9.92
CA GLU A 28 19.07 6.74 11.13
C GLU A 28 18.22 7.19 12.33
N ASN A 29 17.09 7.85 12.06
CA ASN A 29 16.16 8.36 13.07
C ASN A 29 15.00 7.40 13.35
N VAL A 30 15.03 6.18 12.78
CA VAL A 30 14.06 5.11 13.03
C VAL A 30 14.72 4.01 13.86
N LEU A 31 14.33 3.91 15.13
CA LEU A 31 14.88 2.91 16.05
C LEU A 31 14.11 1.60 15.96
N ILE A 32 14.84 0.49 15.78
CA ILE A 32 14.27 -0.86 15.77
C ILE A 32 14.44 -1.51 17.14
N LEU A 33 13.32 -1.86 17.76
CA LEU A 33 13.25 -2.56 19.04
C LEU A 33 12.93 -4.03 18.80
N LYS A 34 13.65 -4.93 19.47
CA LYS A 34 13.49 -6.39 19.36
C LYS A 34 13.21 -7.03 20.72
N GLU A 35 12.38 -6.40 21.54
CA GLU A 35 11.88 -6.98 22.79
C GLU A 35 10.50 -7.60 22.56
N GLY A 36 10.44 -8.92 22.45
CA GLY A 36 9.21 -9.68 22.20
C GLY A 36 8.72 -9.62 20.75
N SER A 37 8.38 -8.43 20.25
CA SER A 37 7.95 -8.22 18.86
C SER A 37 8.77 -7.13 18.18
N LEU A 38 9.05 -7.29 16.88
CA LEU A 38 9.75 -6.29 16.08
C LEU A 38 8.90 -5.01 16.02
N CYS A 39 9.43 -3.91 16.53
CA CYS A 39 8.76 -2.61 16.55
C CYS A 39 9.71 -1.50 16.07
N ALA A 40 9.20 -0.53 15.32
CA ALA A 40 9.95 0.67 14.97
C ALA A 40 9.42 1.91 15.72
N LYS A 41 10.32 2.83 16.11
CA LYS A 41 9.95 4.11 16.74
C LYS A 41 10.72 5.26 16.11
N LEU A 42 10.04 6.39 15.96
CA LEU A 42 10.67 7.64 15.56
C LEU A 42 11.52 8.19 16.71
N SER A 43 12.66 8.78 16.37
CA SER A 43 13.59 9.42 17.29
C SER A 43 14.15 10.71 16.69
N ASP A 44 14.90 11.47 17.48
CA ASP A 44 15.51 12.74 17.08
C ASP A 44 14.50 13.81 16.62
N MET A 45 13.85 14.40 17.62
CA MET A 45 12.94 15.53 17.44
C MET A 45 13.68 16.87 17.52
N GLY A 46 15.01 16.90 17.42
CA GLY A 46 15.84 18.09 17.62
C GLY A 46 15.52 19.23 16.67
N ILE A 47 15.01 18.90 15.47
CA ILE A 47 14.50 19.87 14.50
C ILE A 47 12.99 19.75 14.28
N SER A 48 12.20 19.17 15.18
CA SER A 48 10.75 19.13 15.00
C SER A 48 10.13 20.52 15.17
N LYS A 49 9.09 20.83 14.39
CA LYS A 49 8.41 22.14 14.46
C LYS A 49 6.92 21.97 14.73
N ARG A 50 6.41 22.71 15.70
CA ARG A 50 4.97 22.84 15.93
C ARG A 50 4.37 23.81 14.93
N LEU A 51 3.33 23.39 14.23
CA LEU A 51 2.51 24.26 13.40
C LEU A 51 1.65 25.10 14.35
N VAL A 52 2.06 26.34 14.58
CA VAL A 52 1.22 27.33 15.25
C VAL A 52 0.17 27.76 14.23
N GLY A 53 -1.10 27.45 14.47
CA GLY A 53 -2.19 27.93 13.63
C GLY A 53 -2.19 29.46 13.64
N SER A 54 -2.01 30.09 12.49
CA SER A 54 -2.29 31.51 12.33
C SER A 54 -2.76 31.76 10.91
N SER A 55 -4.00 32.22 10.80
CA SER A 55 -4.37 33.21 9.81
C SER A 55 -3.33 34.35 9.87
N ASP A 56 -2.81 34.69 8.70
CA ASP A 56 -1.91 35.80 8.38
C ASP A 56 -0.43 35.71 8.81
N GLY A 57 0.46 35.82 7.81
CA GLY A 57 1.67 36.62 7.96
C GLY A 57 3.02 35.94 7.70
N VAL A 58 3.44 35.99 6.43
CA VAL A 58 4.84 36.12 5.96
C VAL A 58 5.83 34.99 6.29
N ALA A 59 6.05 34.15 5.28
CA ALA A 59 7.21 33.28 5.18
C ALA A 59 8.52 34.09 5.25
N ARG A 60 9.32 33.85 6.28
CA ARG A 60 10.78 34.01 6.22
C ARG A 60 11.38 32.62 6.41
N ALA A 61 11.77 32.02 5.29
CA ALA A 61 12.74 30.94 5.30
C ALA A 61 14.10 31.56 5.67
N MET A 62 14.62 31.18 6.84
CA MET A 62 16.04 31.34 7.14
C MET A 62 16.72 30.12 6.52
N GLU A 63 17.52 30.36 5.49
CA GLU A 63 18.50 29.41 4.97
C GLU A 63 19.58 29.26 6.05
N ASP A 64 19.62 28.10 6.70
CA ASP A 64 20.72 27.74 7.60
C ASP A 64 21.58 26.70 6.87
N GLU A 65 22.81 27.11 6.60
CA GLU A 65 23.85 26.36 5.88
C GLU A 65 24.16 25.03 6.59
N THR A 66 23.96 23.92 5.90
CA THR A 66 24.54 22.62 6.30
C THR A 66 25.04 21.81 5.09
N SER A 67 26.34 21.50 5.12
CA SER A 67 27.07 20.43 4.39
C SER A 67 26.78 20.22 2.90
N VAL A 68 27.64 20.80 2.06
CA VAL A 68 27.57 20.86 0.57
C VAL A 68 28.01 19.54 -0.14
N GLY A 69 28.00 18.39 0.54
CA GLY A 69 28.58 17.15 0.00
C GLY A 69 27.68 16.27 -0.86
N ASP A 70 26.45 15.98 -0.40
CA ASP A 70 25.55 14.98 -1.01
C ASP A 70 24.23 15.56 -1.54
N HIS A 71 24.02 16.87 -1.35
CA HIS A 71 22.75 17.52 -1.70
C HIS A 71 22.53 17.64 -3.20
N PHE A 72 23.58 17.90 -3.99
CA PHE A 72 23.41 18.14 -5.42
C PHE A 72 22.81 16.95 -6.16
N GLU A 73 23.19 15.71 -5.84
CA GLU A 73 22.63 14.54 -6.51
C GLU A 73 21.20 14.27 -6.05
N ARG A 74 20.91 14.40 -4.75
CA ARG A 74 19.55 14.25 -4.21
C ARG A 74 18.61 15.32 -4.77
N ASP A 75 19.01 16.58 -4.75
CA ASP A 75 18.21 17.71 -5.22
C ASP A 75 18.03 17.65 -6.74
N ASN A 76 19.08 17.24 -7.49
CA ASN A 76 18.92 16.94 -8.92
C ASN A 76 17.99 15.76 -9.17
N ASN A 77 18.00 14.71 -8.35
CA ASN A 77 17.10 13.57 -8.48
C ASN A 77 15.66 13.96 -8.14
N ILE A 78 15.44 14.82 -7.14
CA ILE A 78 14.12 15.38 -6.81
C ILE A 78 13.59 16.20 -8.00
N VAL A 79 14.40 17.10 -8.55
CA VAL A 79 14.02 17.93 -9.72
C VAL A 79 13.80 17.07 -10.97
N LYS A 80 14.56 15.98 -11.14
CA LYS A 80 14.42 15.03 -12.26
C LYS A 80 13.37 13.94 -12.01
N SER A 81 12.65 13.98 -10.88
CA SER A 81 11.70 12.93 -10.47
C SER A 81 12.28 11.51 -10.53
N LYS A 82 13.58 11.36 -10.23
CA LYS A 82 14.31 10.09 -10.31
C LYS A 82 14.37 9.45 -8.93
N ALA A 83 13.36 8.65 -8.60
CA ALA A 83 13.37 7.77 -7.44
C ALA A 83 13.92 6.39 -7.82
N ASP A 84 14.71 5.79 -6.93
CA ASP A 84 15.12 4.38 -7.05
C ASP A 84 14.13 3.50 -6.29
N LEU A 85 13.34 2.73 -7.05
CA LEU A 85 12.36 1.79 -6.51
C LEU A 85 12.82 0.33 -6.66
N PHE A 86 14.08 0.09 -7.02
CA PHE A 86 14.60 -1.25 -7.31
C PHE A 86 14.29 -2.27 -6.20
N LEU A 87 14.39 -1.87 -4.93
CA LEU A 87 14.11 -2.76 -3.79
C LEU A 87 12.64 -3.16 -3.63
N VAL A 88 11.72 -2.48 -4.32
CA VAL A 88 10.27 -2.69 -4.23
C VAL A 88 9.60 -2.86 -5.58
N GLU A 89 10.36 -2.92 -6.68
CA GLU A 89 9.84 -2.87 -8.06
C GLU A 89 8.88 -4.02 -8.37
N ASP A 90 9.10 -5.17 -7.73
CA ASP A 90 8.28 -6.36 -7.87
C ASP A 90 6.99 -6.30 -7.04
N ILE A 91 6.84 -5.36 -6.11
CA ILE A 91 5.66 -5.26 -5.23
C ILE A 91 4.76 -4.10 -5.71
N PRO A 92 3.67 -4.37 -6.46
CA PRO A 92 2.86 -3.32 -7.07
C PRO A 92 2.26 -2.34 -6.06
N GLU A 93 1.87 -2.83 -4.88
CA GLU A 93 1.37 -2.00 -3.77
C GLU A 93 2.43 -1.02 -3.27
N ALA A 94 3.69 -1.46 -3.14
CA ALA A 94 4.77 -0.63 -2.63
C ALA A 94 5.17 0.43 -3.67
N VAL A 95 5.24 0.05 -4.94
CA VAL A 95 5.49 0.99 -6.05
C VAL A 95 4.41 2.08 -6.11
N ASP A 96 3.13 1.69 -6.01
CA ASP A 96 2.02 2.65 -6.03
C ASP A 96 2.12 3.63 -4.86
N LEU A 97 2.30 3.13 -3.63
CA LEU A 97 2.42 3.98 -2.45
C LEU A 97 3.65 4.91 -2.52
N SER A 98 4.82 4.38 -2.86
CA SER A 98 6.06 5.16 -2.99
C SER A 98 5.91 6.25 -4.05
N SER A 99 5.27 5.96 -5.17
CA SER A 99 5.04 6.96 -6.23
C SER A 99 4.17 8.12 -5.76
N ARG A 100 3.14 7.86 -4.95
CA ARG A 100 2.26 8.91 -4.38
C ARG A 100 2.95 9.72 -3.28
N LEU A 101 3.77 9.06 -2.45
CA LEU A 101 4.52 9.73 -1.38
C LEU A 101 5.61 10.66 -1.92
N LEU A 102 6.19 10.28 -3.06
CA LEU A 102 7.26 11.02 -3.73
C LEU A 102 6.75 11.91 -4.88
N ASP A 103 5.45 12.21 -4.91
CA ASP A 103 4.88 13.07 -5.96
C ASP A 103 5.56 14.45 -5.93
N THR A 104 5.86 14.98 -7.11
CA THR A 104 6.44 16.32 -7.28
C THR A 104 5.51 17.40 -6.74
N ASP A 105 4.20 17.21 -6.84
CA ASP A 105 3.19 18.09 -6.27
C ASP A 105 2.90 17.68 -4.81
N ALA A 106 3.15 18.59 -3.88
CA ALA A 106 2.95 18.35 -2.46
C ALA A 106 1.46 18.14 -2.10
N GLU A 107 0.53 18.73 -2.85
CA GLU A 107 -0.91 18.62 -2.60
C GLU A 107 -1.48 17.25 -3.01
N LEU A 108 -0.78 16.53 -3.88
CA LEU A 108 -1.14 15.18 -4.31
C LEU A 108 -0.62 14.09 -3.37
N ARG A 109 0.28 14.43 -2.45
CA ARG A 109 0.84 13.48 -1.50
C ARG A 109 -0.21 13.10 -0.46
N PRO A 110 -0.39 11.80 -0.17
CA PRO A 110 -1.36 11.36 0.81
C PRO A 110 -0.96 11.80 2.22
N LYS A 111 -1.96 12.04 3.07
CA LYS A 111 -1.71 12.27 4.50
C LYS A 111 -1.23 10.98 5.15
N ALA A 112 -0.46 11.10 6.25
CA ALA A 112 0.00 9.92 7.01
C ALA A 112 -1.16 9.00 7.43
N SER A 113 -2.34 9.55 7.75
CA SER A 113 -3.54 8.79 8.09
C SER A 113 -4.14 8.03 6.90
N GLU A 114 -4.02 8.57 5.69
CA GLU A 114 -4.48 7.92 4.45
C GLU A 114 -3.52 6.81 4.01
N VAL A 115 -2.22 6.97 4.31
CA VAL A 115 -1.20 5.95 4.04
C VAL A 115 -1.52 4.64 4.75
N LEU A 116 -2.01 4.69 6.00
CA LEU A 116 -2.40 3.49 6.76
C LEU A 116 -3.55 2.71 6.11
N ASN A 117 -4.37 3.35 5.28
CA ASN A 117 -5.48 2.70 4.58
C ASN A 117 -5.05 2.08 3.23
N HIS A 118 -3.79 2.27 2.82
CA HIS A 118 -3.29 1.75 1.56
C HIS A 118 -3.23 0.21 1.54
N PRO A 119 -3.52 -0.48 0.42
CA PRO A 119 -3.45 -1.94 0.29
C PRO A 119 -2.12 -2.58 0.69
N LEU A 120 -1.05 -1.79 0.75
CA LEU A 120 0.25 -2.25 1.24
C LEU A 120 0.20 -2.71 2.71
N PHE A 121 -0.72 -2.16 3.51
CA PHE A 121 -0.91 -2.46 4.93
C PHE A 121 -2.17 -3.29 5.21
N TRP A 122 -2.87 -3.76 4.16
CA TRP A 122 -3.94 -4.74 4.34
C TRP A 122 -3.30 -6.10 4.65
N ASP A 123 -3.84 -6.80 5.65
CA ASP A 123 -3.42 -8.04 6.33
C ASP A 123 -2.12 -8.76 5.88
N SER A 124 -1.32 -9.20 6.85
CA SER A 124 0.05 -9.72 6.65
C SER A 124 0.12 -11.07 5.93
N ASP A 125 -0.99 -11.81 5.83
CA ASP A 125 -1.07 -13.11 5.15
C ASP A 125 -0.98 -13.00 3.61
N ILE A 126 -1.05 -11.77 3.08
CA ILE A 126 -1.26 -11.50 1.66
C ILE A 126 0.06 -11.47 0.85
N GLN A 127 1.26 -11.58 1.46
CA GLN A 127 2.52 -11.22 0.78
C GLN A 127 3.63 -12.30 0.71
N ASP A 128 3.44 -13.53 1.20
CA ASP A 128 4.53 -14.53 1.27
C ASP A 128 4.70 -15.43 0.02
N TYR A 129 3.94 -15.18 -1.06
CA TYR A 129 3.93 -16.12 -2.20
C TYR A 129 4.71 -15.57 -3.39
N GLY A 130 5.86 -16.19 -3.65
CA GLY A 130 6.82 -15.82 -4.69
C GLY A 130 6.23 -15.69 -6.10
N PHE A 131 6.82 -14.77 -6.87
CA PHE A 131 6.44 -14.42 -8.23
C PHE A 131 6.71 -15.56 -9.21
N SER A 132 5.71 -16.40 -9.42
CA SER A 132 5.61 -17.24 -10.61
C SER A 132 4.32 -16.88 -11.33
N MET A 133 4.42 -16.41 -12.58
CA MET A 133 3.24 -16.21 -13.45
C MET A 133 2.67 -17.57 -13.85
N ILE A 134 1.92 -18.19 -12.95
CA ILE A 134 1.28 -19.48 -13.20
C ILE A 134 0.00 -19.23 -14.02
N LYS A 135 -0.19 -19.95 -15.13
CA LYS A 135 -1.47 -19.91 -15.85
C LYS A 135 -2.55 -20.60 -15.00
N MET A 136 -3.80 -20.17 -15.13
CA MET A 136 -4.91 -20.90 -14.51
C MET A 136 -4.97 -22.34 -15.04
N GLU A 137 -5.17 -23.29 -14.14
CA GLU A 137 -5.24 -24.71 -14.43
C GLU A 137 -6.40 -25.00 -15.39
N SER A 138 -6.14 -25.85 -16.39
CA SER A 138 -7.13 -26.21 -17.40
C SER A 138 -8.39 -26.84 -16.80
N ALA A 139 -8.26 -27.61 -15.73
CA ALA A 139 -9.37 -28.19 -14.98
C ALA A 139 -10.30 -27.11 -14.40
N PHE A 140 -9.71 -26.06 -13.81
CA PHE A 140 -10.44 -24.90 -13.29
C PHE A 140 -11.12 -24.11 -14.41
N LEU A 141 -10.41 -23.83 -15.50
CA LEU A 141 -10.97 -23.14 -16.67
C LEU A 141 -12.17 -23.89 -17.29
N LYS A 142 -12.07 -25.22 -17.38
CA LYS A 142 -13.17 -26.08 -17.87
C LYS A 142 -14.38 -26.05 -16.92
N HIS A 143 -14.15 -26.01 -15.61
CA HIS A 143 -15.21 -25.92 -14.62
C HIS A 143 -15.99 -24.61 -14.73
N ILE A 144 -15.30 -23.46 -14.71
CA ILE A 144 -15.98 -22.16 -14.77
C ILE A 144 -16.69 -21.92 -16.11
N GLY A 145 -16.11 -22.46 -17.20
CA GLY A 145 -16.68 -22.37 -18.55
C GLY A 145 -17.97 -23.18 -18.74
N LYS A 146 -18.27 -24.14 -17.86
CA LYS A 146 -19.50 -24.95 -17.91
C LYS A 146 -20.75 -24.12 -17.61
N TYR A 147 -20.64 -23.17 -16.69
CA TYR A 147 -21.79 -22.40 -16.20
C TYR A 147 -21.89 -21.02 -16.83
N ARG A 148 -20.76 -20.42 -17.20
CA ARG A 148 -20.73 -19.07 -17.74
C ARG A 148 -19.51 -18.84 -18.62
N ARG A 149 -19.73 -18.11 -19.72
CA ARG A 149 -18.64 -17.62 -20.56
C ARG A 149 -18.06 -16.34 -19.94
N TYR A 150 -16.74 -16.34 -19.75
CA TYR A 150 -15.96 -15.21 -19.25
C TYR A 150 -14.95 -14.78 -20.30
N LYS A 151 -14.70 -13.47 -20.39
CA LYS A 151 -13.62 -12.90 -21.19
C LYS A 151 -12.33 -12.86 -20.39
N TYR A 152 -11.30 -13.56 -20.86
CA TYR A 152 -10.02 -13.69 -20.15
C TYR A 152 -9.15 -12.42 -20.21
N ASP A 153 -9.46 -11.51 -21.13
CA ASP A 153 -8.86 -10.19 -21.29
C ASP A 153 -9.60 -9.08 -20.52
N SER A 154 -10.59 -9.44 -19.69
CA SER A 154 -11.43 -8.49 -18.96
C SER A 154 -11.23 -8.61 -17.45
N VAL A 155 -10.69 -7.54 -16.83
CA VAL A 155 -10.56 -7.41 -15.36
C VAL A 155 -11.92 -7.58 -14.67
N ARG A 156 -12.99 -7.04 -15.25
CA ARG A 156 -14.36 -7.21 -14.73
C ARG A 156 -14.76 -8.67 -14.66
N ASP A 157 -14.49 -9.44 -15.72
CA ASP A 157 -14.87 -10.86 -15.74
C ASP A 157 -14.00 -11.68 -14.82
N LEU A 158 -12.72 -11.33 -14.67
CA LEU A 158 -11.84 -11.93 -13.67
C LEU A 158 -12.36 -11.70 -12.24
N VAL A 159 -12.72 -10.47 -11.88
CA VAL A 159 -13.34 -10.17 -10.57
C VAL A 159 -14.65 -10.93 -10.38
N ARG A 160 -15.45 -11.10 -11.44
CA ARG A 160 -16.67 -11.92 -11.39
C ARG A 160 -16.36 -13.39 -11.14
N VAL A 161 -15.31 -13.95 -11.75
CA VAL A 161 -14.87 -15.31 -11.48
C VAL A 161 -14.50 -15.46 -10.01
N VAL A 162 -13.59 -14.60 -9.50
CA VAL A 162 -13.15 -14.60 -8.10
C VAL A 162 -14.35 -14.58 -7.15
N ARG A 163 -15.26 -13.62 -7.32
CA ARG A 163 -16.46 -13.49 -6.49
C ARG A 163 -17.35 -14.74 -6.55
N ASN A 164 -17.62 -15.26 -7.75
CA ASN A 164 -18.52 -16.40 -7.91
C ASN A 164 -17.93 -17.67 -7.30
N GLN A 165 -16.62 -17.90 -7.46
CA GLN A 165 -15.96 -19.06 -6.87
C GLN A 165 -15.88 -18.96 -5.36
N LEU A 166 -15.70 -17.77 -4.80
CA LEU A 166 -15.70 -17.56 -3.35
C LEU A 166 -17.11 -17.79 -2.76
N ASN A 167 -18.14 -17.19 -3.36
CA ASN A 167 -19.52 -17.29 -2.87
C ASN A 167 -20.07 -18.72 -2.90
N HIS A 168 -19.65 -19.52 -3.89
CA HIS A 168 -20.09 -20.90 -4.05
C HIS A 168 -18.98 -21.90 -3.70
N TYR A 169 -17.98 -21.51 -2.90
CA TYR A 169 -16.79 -22.32 -2.63
C TYR A 169 -17.16 -23.72 -2.09
N LEU A 170 -18.14 -23.78 -1.18
CA LEU A 170 -18.62 -25.03 -0.58
C LEU A 170 -19.31 -25.96 -1.57
N GLU A 171 -19.81 -25.43 -2.69
CA GLU A 171 -20.44 -26.21 -3.77
C GLU A 171 -19.41 -26.69 -4.81
N LEU A 172 -18.16 -26.22 -4.73
CA LEU A 172 -17.13 -26.60 -5.68
C LEU A 172 -16.69 -28.06 -5.47
N PRO A 173 -16.37 -28.80 -6.55
CA PRO A 173 -15.76 -30.12 -6.42
C PRO A 173 -14.45 -30.07 -5.63
N LEU A 174 -14.15 -31.12 -4.85
CA LEU A 174 -12.91 -31.21 -4.07
C LEU A 174 -11.64 -31.01 -4.90
N GLU A 175 -11.65 -31.42 -6.17
CA GLU A 175 -10.54 -31.17 -7.10
C GLU A 175 -10.30 -29.68 -7.33
N ILE A 176 -11.36 -28.89 -7.47
CA ILE A 176 -11.28 -27.43 -7.65
C ILE A 176 -10.93 -26.74 -6.35
N GLN A 177 -11.50 -27.18 -5.21
CA GLN A 177 -11.11 -26.68 -3.89
C GLN A 177 -9.61 -26.87 -3.61
N LYS A 178 -9.04 -28.03 -4.01
CA LYS A 178 -7.59 -28.29 -3.90
C LYS A 178 -6.75 -27.35 -4.77
N ILE A 179 -7.25 -26.95 -5.95
CA ILE A 179 -6.54 -26.01 -6.83
C ILE A 179 -6.57 -24.60 -6.23
N LEU A 180 -7.75 -24.16 -5.76
CA LEU A 180 -7.95 -22.80 -5.24
C LEU A 180 -7.38 -22.60 -3.83
N GLY A 181 -7.22 -23.67 -3.07
CA GLY A 181 -6.82 -23.59 -1.66
C GLY A 181 -8.00 -23.21 -0.75
N PRO A 182 -7.81 -23.31 0.58
CA PRO A 182 -8.86 -23.08 1.56
C PRO A 182 -9.41 -21.66 1.50
N ALA A 183 -10.72 -21.52 1.71
CA ALA A 183 -11.43 -20.24 1.58
C ALA A 183 -10.95 -19.15 2.56
N ASN A 184 -10.42 -19.54 3.71
CA ASN A 184 -9.98 -18.63 4.77
C ASN A 184 -8.50 -18.22 4.68
N GLU A 185 -7.63 -18.99 4.00
CA GLU A 185 -6.17 -18.80 4.09
C GLU A 185 -5.42 -19.03 2.76
N GLY A 186 -6.09 -19.38 1.65
CA GLY A 186 -5.39 -19.67 0.38
C GLY A 186 -6.10 -19.28 -0.90
N PHE A 187 -7.40 -19.01 -0.84
CA PHE A 187 -8.21 -18.69 -2.03
C PHE A 187 -7.71 -17.44 -2.77
N ASP A 188 -7.39 -16.38 -2.04
CA ASP A 188 -6.86 -15.14 -2.60
C ASP A 188 -5.42 -15.32 -3.11
N GLY A 189 -4.60 -16.13 -2.42
CA GLY A 189 -3.26 -16.51 -2.84
C GLY A 189 -3.22 -17.11 -4.26
N TYR A 190 -4.18 -17.97 -4.60
CA TYR A 190 -4.28 -18.55 -5.94
C TYR A 190 -4.35 -17.49 -7.06
N PHE A 191 -5.21 -16.47 -6.89
CA PHE A 191 -5.40 -15.41 -7.88
C PHE A 191 -4.28 -14.37 -7.83
N ARG A 192 -3.75 -14.07 -6.64
CA ARG A 192 -2.71 -13.07 -6.43
C ARG A 192 -1.39 -13.47 -7.08
N CYS A 193 -0.98 -14.74 -6.97
CA CYS A 193 0.23 -15.23 -7.66
C CYS A 193 0.11 -15.14 -9.19
N ARG A 194 -1.10 -15.33 -9.73
CA ARG A 194 -1.34 -15.35 -11.19
C ARG A 194 -1.61 -13.97 -11.77
N TYR A 195 -2.18 -13.08 -10.95
CA TYR A 195 -2.55 -11.72 -11.31
C TYR A 195 -2.09 -10.73 -10.22
N PRO A 196 -0.77 -10.52 -10.06
CA PRO A 196 -0.22 -9.73 -8.95
C PRO A 196 -0.66 -8.27 -8.97
N ARG A 197 -1.05 -7.74 -10.15
CA ARG A 197 -1.55 -6.37 -10.30
C ARG A 197 -3.06 -6.24 -10.10
N LEU A 198 -3.81 -7.34 -10.00
CA LEU A 198 -5.27 -7.31 -9.98
C LEU A 198 -5.80 -6.48 -8.81
N LEU A 199 -5.27 -6.68 -7.61
CA LEU A 199 -5.70 -5.95 -6.42
C LEU A 199 -5.51 -4.44 -6.63
N MET A 200 -4.34 -4.03 -7.11
CA MET A 200 -4.02 -2.62 -7.31
C MET A 200 -4.83 -1.98 -8.42
N GLU A 201 -5.06 -2.67 -9.54
CA GLU A 201 -5.89 -2.14 -10.63
C GLU A 201 -7.36 -1.98 -10.18
N VAL A 202 -7.88 -2.93 -9.39
CA VAL A 202 -9.21 -2.80 -8.78
C VAL A 202 -9.23 -1.67 -7.76
N TYR A 203 -8.24 -1.58 -6.88
CA TYR A 203 -8.12 -0.53 -5.87
C TYR A 203 -8.09 0.86 -6.50
N LYS A 204 -7.32 1.09 -7.57
CA LYS A 204 -7.26 2.39 -8.27
C LYS A 204 -8.62 2.81 -8.80
N VAL A 205 -9.38 1.87 -9.40
CA VAL A 205 -10.74 2.13 -9.88
C VAL A 205 -11.67 2.44 -8.71
N MET A 206 -11.63 1.65 -7.65
CA MET A 206 -12.47 1.86 -6.47
C MET A 206 -12.14 3.18 -5.75
N HIS A 207 -10.87 3.51 -5.59
CA HIS A 207 -10.42 4.77 -5.01
C HIS A 207 -10.90 5.97 -5.83
N ARG A 208 -10.90 5.86 -7.16
CA ARG A 208 -11.33 6.94 -8.05
C ARG A 208 -12.85 7.14 -8.09
N TYR A 209 -13.62 6.05 -8.08
CA TYR A 209 -15.06 6.14 -8.37
C TYR A 209 -15.97 5.76 -7.19
N CYS A 210 -15.49 4.96 -6.25
CA CYS A 210 -16.31 4.33 -5.21
C CYS A 210 -15.88 4.69 -3.77
N ARG A 211 -14.88 5.56 -3.58
CA ARG A 211 -14.35 5.92 -2.26
C ARG A 211 -15.38 6.53 -1.29
N GLU A 212 -16.43 7.15 -1.82
CA GLU A 212 -17.49 7.77 -1.01
C GLU A 212 -18.70 6.84 -0.79
N GLU A 213 -18.72 5.65 -1.38
CA GLU A 213 -19.81 4.70 -1.18
C GLU A 213 -19.70 4.03 0.19
N GLU A 214 -20.82 3.98 0.94
CA GLU A 214 -20.85 3.44 2.31
C GLU A 214 -20.32 2.02 2.41
N GLY A 215 -20.59 1.18 1.41
CA GLY A 215 -20.14 -0.21 1.36
C GLY A 215 -18.61 -0.39 1.32
N PHE A 216 -17.86 0.68 1.00
CA PHE A 216 -16.40 0.65 0.92
C PHE A 216 -15.71 1.50 1.97
N ASN A 217 -16.45 2.13 2.90
CA ASN A 217 -15.86 2.98 3.93
C ASN A 217 -14.72 2.29 4.68
N LYS A 218 -14.87 1.01 5.06
CA LYS A 218 -13.82 0.25 5.78
C LYS A 218 -12.46 0.16 5.08
N TYR A 219 -12.39 0.43 3.77
CA TYR A 219 -11.16 0.37 2.97
C TYR A 219 -10.52 1.75 2.75
N PHE A 220 -11.27 2.84 2.93
CA PHE A 220 -10.84 4.20 2.57
C PHE A 220 -10.94 5.20 3.72
N LYS A 221 -11.92 5.01 4.59
CA LYS A 221 -12.17 5.77 5.81
C LYS A 221 -11.79 4.83 6.94
N GLY A 222 -10.52 4.89 7.36
CA GLY A 222 -10.01 4.11 8.49
C GLY A 222 -10.98 4.19 9.65
N SER A 223 -11.14 3.09 10.40
CA SER A 223 -12.06 3.03 11.54
C SER A 223 -11.90 4.28 12.38
N GLU A 224 -12.96 5.08 12.49
CA GLU A 224 -13.01 6.17 13.46
C GLU A 224 -12.71 5.52 14.83
N VAL A 225 -11.56 5.88 15.41
CA VAL A 225 -11.19 5.49 16.77
C VAL A 225 -12.02 6.32 17.73
#